data_AF-A0A950IGZ4-F1
#
_entry.id   AF-A0A950IGZ4-F1
#
_cell.length_a   1.000
_cell.length_b   1.000
_cell.length_c   1.000
_cell.angle_alpha   90.00
_cell.angle_beta   90.00
_cell.angle_gamma   90.00
#
_symmetry.space_group_name_H-M   'P 1'
#
loop_
_entity.id
_entity.type
_entity.pdbx_description
1 polymer ?
#
loop_
_entity_poly.entity_id
_entity_poly.type
_entity_poly.pdbx_seq_one_letter_code
_entity_poly.pdbx_strand_id
1 'polypeptide(L)'
;MPSLTVLLACAVAVGAGLVAQRSSPSRAAAAAKDVLTFHGDNLRTGWFKGETTLTPTNVRASFGPLLTFRFPGKVYAQPLFVDDEVFAGGDPHDLVLIATAADQLYAIDVRTNVLAWKRSFTNPPSVVQQSWVDTNCMDVNPDVGIVGTPVADRALDRLFVVVPTRETSNGATTYHLRLHAVSLKNGADAVPPVEVTGQTGSQRVSPLNNFQRAGLLEANGNVYVALASHCDKQTAVTHGWLLGYNATTLAQTGNLLNTTRTNPQNYFLGSPWMAGFAPAADAQGNVYFVTGNGPFNGA
;
A
#
# COMPACT_ATOMS: atom_id res chain seq x y z
N MET A 1 -54.53 2.89 7.94
CA MET A 1 -53.34 2.53 7.14
C MET A 1 -53.80 1.72 5.94
N PRO A 2 -53.91 2.30 4.73
CA PRO A 2 -54.20 1.51 3.54
C PRO A 2 -52.89 0.96 2.96
N SER A 3 -52.80 -0.37 2.96
CA SER A 3 -51.78 -1.16 2.28
C SER A 3 -52.03 -1.13 0.77
N LEU A 4 -51.01 -0.77 -0.01
CA LEU A 4 -51.05 -0.76 -1.47
C LEU A 4 -50.46 -2.08 -1.99
N THR A 5 -51.33 -2.95 -2.52
CA THR A 5 -50.95 -4.17 -3.25
C THR A 5 -50.75 -3.82 -4.72
N VAL A 6 -49.56 -4.10 -5.28
CA VAL A 6 -49.29 -3.95 -6.72
C VAL A 6 -49.20 -5.34 -7.37
N LEU A 7 -50.04 -5.55 -8.39
CA LEU A 7 -50.06 -6.73 -9.26
C LEU A 7 -48.82 -6.78 -10.16
N LEU A 8 -48.23 -7.96 -10.28
CA LEU A 8 -47.18 -8.27 -11.25
C LEU A 8 -47.83 -8.83 -12.53
N ALA A 9 -47.69 -8.13 -13.66
CA ALA A 9 -48.03 -8.66 -14.98
C ALA A 9 -46.75 -9.08 -15.71
N CYS A 10 -46.68 -10.36 -16.08
CA CYS A 10 -45.59 -10.93 -16.87
C CYS A 10 -45.95 -10.81 -18.36
N ALA A 11 -45.09 -10.16 -19.15
CA ALA A 11 -45.14 -10.21 -20.61
C ALA A 11 -43.81 -10.74 -21.14
N VAL A 12 -43.87 -11.87 -21.84
CA VAL A 12 -42.74 -12.43 -22.60
C VAL A 12 -42.81 -11.85 -24.01
N ALA A 13 -41.74 -11.17 -24.44
CA ALA A 13 -41.51 -10.83 -25.84
C ALA A 13 -40.04 -11.12 -26.18
N VAL A 14 -39.85 -11.95 -27.20
CA VAL A 14 -38.56 -12.27 -27.83
C VAL A 14 -38.41 -11.37 -29.06
N GLY A 15 -37.34 -10.59 -29.15
CA GLY A 15 -37.04 -9.77 -30.33
C GLY A 15 -35.90 -8.78 -30.15
N ALA A 16 -34.73 -9.14 -30.71
CA ALA A 16 -33.51 -8.38 -31.02
C ALA A 16 -33.38 -6.90 -30.60
N GLY A 17 -32.49 -6.66 -29.62
CA GLY A 17 -31.29 -5.85 -29.85
C GLY A 17 -31.41 -4.33 -29.97
N LEU A 18 -31.58 -3.65 -28.83
CA LEU A 18 -30.76 -2.48 -28.46
C LEU A 18 -30.81 -2.38 -26.94
N VAL A 19 -29.74 -2.85 -26.28
CA VAL A 19 -29.58 -2.70 -24.83
C VAL A 19 -29.34 -1.22 -24.58
N ALA A 20 -30.36 -0.52 -24.09
CA ALA A 20 -30.15 0.76 -23.44
C ALA A 20 -29.20 0.50 -22.27
N GLN A 21 -27.94 0.90 -22.44
CA GLN A 21 -26.93 0.86 -21.40
C GLN A 21 -27.48 1.64 -20.21
N ARG A 22 -27.86 0.93 -19.15
CA ARG A 22 -27.97 1.53 -17.83
C ARG A 22 -26.57 2.03 -17.51
N SER A 23 -26.39 3.35 -17.55
CA SER A 23 -25.18 4.00 -17.05
C SER A 23 -24.94 3.50 -15.64
N SER A 24 -23.87 2.72 -15.47
CA SER A 24 -23.34 2.38 -14.16
C SER A 24 -23.07 3.68 -13.39
N PRO A 25 -23.24 3.70 -12.05
CA PRO A 25 -22.95 4.88 -11.27
C PRO A 25 -21.52 5.34 -11.55
N SER A 26 -21.36 6.65 -11.72
CA SER A 26 -20.07 7.30 -11.89
C SER A 26 -19.11 6.81 -10.80
N ARG A 27 -18.03 6.14 -11.22
CA ARG A 27 -16.85 5.89 -10.41
C ARG A 27 -16.46 7.23 -9.78
N ALA A 28 -16.51 7.34 -8.46
CA ALA A 28 -16.17 8.57 -7.74
C ALA A 28 -14.83 9.07 -8.28
N ALA A 29 -14.82 10.25 -8.89
CA ALA A 29 -13.59 10.96 -9.17
C ALA A 29 -12.85 11.13 -7.83
N ALA A 30 -11.52 11.03 -7.83
CA ALA A 30 -10.73 11.37 -6.64
C ALA A 30 -11.25 12.70 -6.07
N ALA A 31 -11.60 12.73 -4.79
CA ALA A 31 -12.16 13.91 -4.18
C ALA A 31 -11.09 15.01 -4.13
N ALA A 32 -11.53 16.27 -4.05
CA ALA A 32 -10.67 17.43 -4.29
C ALA A 32 -9.43 17.52 -3.37
N LYS A 33 -9.38 16.74 -2.27
CA LYS A 33 -8.34 16.81 -1.25
C LYS A 33 -7.63 15.49 -0.94
N ASP A 34 -7.86 14.44 -1.70
CA ASP A 34 -7.28 13.13 -1.44
C ASP A 34 -5.72 13.14 -1.47
N VAL A 35 -5.11 12.36 -0.57
CA VAL A 35 -3.68 12.01 -0.57
C VAL A 35 -3.59 10.49 -0.44
N LEU A 36 -3.81 9.78 -1.55
CA LEU A 36 -3.98 8.31 -1.58
C LEU A 36 -2.68 7.53 -1.72
N THR A 37 -1.57 8.21 -1.94
CA THR A 37 -0.27 7.57 -2.18
C THR A 37 0.85 8.43 -1.64
N PHE A 38 2.06 7.86 -1.54
CA PHE A 38 3.24 8.61 -1.15
C PHE A 38 3.40 9.85 -2.02
N HIS A 39 3.57 11.02 -1.40
CA HIS A 39 3.66 12.32 -2.07
C HIS A 39 2.43 12.73 -2.90
N GLY A 40 1.26 12.13 -2.65
CA GLY A 40 -0.04 12.58 -3.16
C GLY A 40 -0.36 12.21 -4.61
N ASP A 41 0.65 11.98 -5.45
CA ASP A 41 0.45 11.65 -6.86
C ASP A 41 1.51 10.67 -7.38
N ASN A 42 1.25 10.08 -8.55
CA ASN A 42 2.15 9.10 -9.18
C ASN A 42 3.46 9.70 -9.73
N LEU A 43 3.53 11.02 -9.94
CA LEU A 43 4.78 11.71 -10.28
C LEU A 43 5.60 12.06 -9.03
N ARG A 44 5.09 11.76 -7.83
CA ARG A 44 5.73 11.95 -6.52
C ARG A 44 6.09 13.40 -6.24
N THR A 45 5.28 14.34 -6.75
CA THR A 45 5.62 15.77 -6.66
C THR A 45 5.57 16.32 -5.23
N GLY A 46 4.76 15.70 -4.36
CA GLY A 46 4.52 16.21 -3.01
C GLY A 46 3.76 17.54 -3.01
N TRP A 47 3.16 17.92 -4.13
CA TRP A 47 2.51 19.21 -4.30
C TRP A 47 1.00 19.10 -4.17
N PHE A 48 0.48 19.66 -3.08
CA PHE A 48 -0.95 19.78 -2.88
C PHE A 48 -1.49 21.05 -3.56
N LYS A 49 -1.72 20.96 -4.88
CA LYS A 49 -2.07 22.10 -5.74
C LYS A 49 -3.35 22.85 -5.32
N GLY A 50 -4.27 22.17 -4.62
CA GLY A 50 -5.55 22.72 -4.19
C GLY A 50 -5.51 23.46 -2.84
N GLU A 51 -4.36 23.57 -2.17
CA GLU A 51 -4.27 24.24 -0.86
C GLU A 51 -4.45 25.75 -0.98
N THR A 52 -5.49 26.28 -0.33
CA THR A 52 -5.74 27.72 -0.26
C THR A 52 -5.98 28.22 1.15
N THR A 53 -6.10 27.31 2.12
CA THR A 53 -6.36 27.63 3.53
C THR A 53 -5.08 28.07 4.21
N LEU A 54 -4.00 27.31 4.07
CA LEU A 54 -2.69 27.66 4.61
C LEU A 54 -1.95 28.61 3.67
N THR A 55 -1.50 29.74 4.21
CA THR A 55 -0.74 30.77 3.50
C THR A 55 0.51 31.12 4.30
N PRO A 56 1.57 31.69 3.68
CA PRO A 56 2.75 32.14 4.42
C PRO A 56 2.44 33.10 5.57
N THR A 57 1.36 33.88 5.46
CA THR A 57 0.92 34.82 6.51
C THR A 57 0.26 34.09 7.68
N ASN A 58 -0.73 33.23 7.43
CA ASN A 58 -1.46 32.60 8.53
C ASN A 58 -0.72 31.43 9.18
N VAL A 59 0.21 30.77 8.46
CA VAL A 59 1.01 29.68 9.04
C VAL A 59 1.89 30.18 10.19
N ARG A 60 2.33 31.45 10.14
CA ARG A 60 3.09 32.07 11.23
C ARG A 60 2.22 32.51 12.41
N ALA A 61 0.94 32.78 12.17
CA ALA A 61 0.07 33.41 13.14
C ALA A 61 -0.79 32.42 13.92
N SER A 62 -1.30 31.38 13.25
CA SER A 62 -2.36 30.52 13.80
C SER A 62 -2.17 29.03 13.56
N PHE A 63 -1.05 28.61 12.96
CA PHE A 63 -0.76 27.19 12.80
C PHE A 63 -0.39 26.56 14.14
N GLY A 64 -0.99 25.41 14.45
CA GLY A 64 -0.75 24.70 15.69
C GLY A 64 -1.33 23.29 15.67
N PRO A 65 -0.98 22.46 16.66
CA PRO A 65 -1.51 21.11 16.78
C PRO A 65 -3.01 21.14 17.08
N LEU A 66 -3.79 20.38 16.30
CA LEU A 66 -5.23 20.19 16.54
C LEU A 66 -5.50 18.93 17.36
N LEU A 67 -4.81 17.85 17.02
CA LEU A 67 -5.02 16.52 17.61
C LEU A 67 -3.67 15.80 17.76
N THR A 68 -3.62 14.83 18.66
CA THR A 68 -2.47 13.94 18.81
C THR A 68 -2.96 12.54 19.09
N PHE A 69 -2.57 11.60 18.23
CA PHE A 69 -2.84 10.18 18.41
C PHE A 69 -1.53 9.45 18.74
N ARG A 70 -1.63 8.44 19.60
CA ARG A 70 -0.51 7.57 19.97
C ARG A 70 -0.79 6.18 19.43
N PHE A 71 0.23 5.60 18.79
CA PHE A 71 0.14 4.27 18.22
C PHE A 71 1.27 3.39 18.77
N PRO A 72 1.05 2.07 18.89
CA PRO A 72 2.13 1.12 19.10
C PRO A 72 2.99 1.01 17.84
N GLY A 73 4.29 0.83 18.05
CA GLY A 73 5.29 0.84 16.99
C GLY A 73 5.54 2.24 16.43
N LYS A 74 6.56 2.34 15.59
CA LYS A 74 6.91 3.59 14.91
C LYS A 74 6.03 3.79 13.67
N VAL A 75 5.70 5.04 13.37
CA VAL A 75 5.01 5.43 12.13
C VAL A 75 6.08 5.92 11.14
N TYR A 76 6.55 5.03 10.27
CA TYR A 76 7.49 5.38 9.20
C TYR A 76 6.77 5.69 7.88
N ALA A 77 5.73 4.92 7.58
CA ALA A 77 4.86 5.14 6.43
C ALA A 77 4.23 6.53 6.52
N GLN A 78 4.21 7.25 5.40
CA GLN A 78 3.48 8.50 5.33
C GLN A 78 1.98 8.22 5.59
N PRO A 79 1.33 8.96 6.50
CA PRO A 79 -0.12 8.95 6.59
C PRO A 79 -0.76 9.25 5.23
N LEU A 80 -1.85 8.56 4.93
CA LEU A 80 -2.69 8.85 3.77
C LEU A 80 -3.97 9.55 4.23
N PHE A 81 -4.57 10.33 3.33
CA PHE A 81 -5.81 11.03 3.59
C PHE A 81 -6.85 10.69 2.52
N VAL A 82 -8.05 10.34 2.96
CA VAL A 82 -9.20 10.06 2.09
C VAL A 82 -10.33 11.00 2.50
N ASP A 83 -10.68 11.91 1.61
CA ASP A 83 -11.69 12.96 1.81
C ASP A 83 -13.10 12.41 1.52
N ASP A 84 -14.12 12.72 2.32
CA ASP A 84 -15.50 12.32 2.03
C ASP A 84 -15.70 10.80 1.71
N GLU A 85 -15.06 9.89 2.45
CA GLU A 85 -15.26 8.45 2.31
C GLU A 85 -16.60 8.02 2.94
N VAL A 86 -17.44 7.33 2.16
CA VAL A 86 -18.80 6.97 2.60
C VAL A 86 -18.86 5.50 3.02
N PHE A 87 -19.14 5.26 4.30
CA PHE A 87 -19.36 3.92 4.84
C PHE A 87 -20.80 3.49 4.59
N ALA A 88 -21.03 2.35 3.91
CA ALA A 88 -22.34 1.67 3.74
C ALA A 88 -23.62 2.56 3.70
N GLY A 89 -23.58 3.71 3.01
CA GLY A 89 -24.72 4.63 2.87
C GLY A 89 -24.96 5.60 4.04
N GLY A 90 -23.97 5.78 4.93
CA GLY A 90 -23.97 6.77 6.02
C GLY A 90 -23.36 8.11 5.62
N ASP A 91 -23.07 8.94 6.63
CA ASP A 91 -22.42 10.23 6.45
C ASP A 91 -20.98 10.07 5.91
N PRO A 92 -20.47 11.04 5.14
CA PRO A 92 -19.09 11.03 4.69
C PRO A 92 -18.09 11.23 5.84
N HIS A 93 -16.97 10.52 5.79
CA HIS A 93 -15.89 10.56 6.76
C HIS A 93 -14.60 11.07 6.11
N ASP A 94 -13.81 11.87 6.84
CA ASP A 94 -12.46 12.23 6.39
C ASP A 94 -11.46 11.35 7.12
N LEU A 95 -10.86 10.40 6.40
CA LEU A 95 -10.03 9.38 7.01
C LEU A 95 -8.56 9.72 6.89
N VAL A 96 -7.87 9.76 8.03
CA VAL A 96 -6.42 9.64 8.09
C VAL A 96 -6.08 8.16 8.31
N LEU A 97 -5.40 7.57 7.33
CA LEU A 97 -4.95 6.18 7.38
C LEU A 97 -3.50 6.12 7.87
N ILE A 98 -3.27 5.36 8.93
CA ILE A 98 -1.95 5.20 9.56
C ILE A 98 -1.56 3.73 9.52
N ALA A 99 -0.34 3.47 9.04
CA ALA A 99 0.31 2.17 9.16
C ALA A 99 1.51 2.26 10.11
N THR A 100 1.70 1.24 10.95
CA THR A 100 2.78 1.23 11.93
C THR A 100 3.68 0.02 11.76
N ALA A 101 4.93 0.16 12.19
CA ALA A 101 5.90 -0.92 12.26
C ALA A 101 5.48 -2.05 13.22
N ALA A 102 4.41 -1.88 14.01
CA ALA A 102 3.84 -2.97 14.82
C ALA A 102 2.83 -3.84 14.04
N ASP A 103 2.80 -3.73 12.71
CA ASP A 103 1.86 -4.41 11.80
C ASP A 103 0.40 -4.11 12.13
N GLN A 104 0.11 -2.82 12.29
CA GLN A 104 -1.23 -2.31 12.56
C GLN A 104 -1.61 -1.21 11.60
N LEU A 105 -2.88 -1.22 11.19
CA LEU A 105 -3.53 -0.14 10.46
C LEU A 105 -4.59 0.52 11.33
N TYR A 106 -4.74 1.82 11.14
CA TYR A 106 -5.74 2.65 11.79
C TYR A 106 -6.36 3.56 10.75
N ALA A 107 -7.69 3.70 10.78
CA ALA A 107 -8.38 4.82 10.16
C ALA A 107 -8.98 5.69 11.24
N ILE A 108 -8.61 6.97 11.24
CA ILE A 108 -9.15 7.98 12.14
C ILE A 108 -10.04 8.89 11.31
N ASP A 109 -11.30 9.02 11.71
CA ASP A 109 -12.18 10.03 11.15
C ASP A 109 -11.89 11.37 11.81
N VAL A 110 -11.31 12.31 11.07
CA VAL A 110 -10.93 13.64 11.57
C VAL A 110 -12.07 14.65 11.55
N ARG A 111 -13.25 14.30 11.03
CA ARG A 111 -14.46 15.11 11.22
C ARG A 111 -15.00 14.96 12.64
N THR A 112 -14.93 13.73 13.16
CA THR A 112 -15.49 13.35 14.47
C THR A 112 -14.41 13.12 15.52
N ASN A 113 -13.14 13.07 15.12
CA ASN A 113 -11.97 12.79 15.95
C ASN A 113 -11.99 11.41 16.63
N VAL A 114 -12.63 10.43 15.99
CA VAL A 114 -12.75 9.06 16.52
C VAL A 114 -12.01 8.05 15.65
N LEU A 115 -11.60 6.94 16.27
CA LEU A 115 -11.10 5.78 15.54
C LEU A 115 -12.26 5.14 14.77
N ALA A 116 -12.23 5.20 13.45
CA ALA A 116 -13.23 4.57 12.59
C ALA A 116 -13.07 3.06 12.58
N TRP A 117 -11.85 2.57 12.34
CA TRP A 117 -11.50 1.16 12.45
C TRP A 117 -10.02 0.96 12.72
N LYS A 118 -9.68 -0.23 13.22
CA LYS A 118 -8.32 -0.71 13.42
C LYS A 118 -8.19 -2.12 12.87
N ARG A 119 -7.03 -2.43 12.30
CA ARG A 119 -6.63 -3.79 11.94
C ARG A 119 -5.27 -4.15 12.52
N SER A 120 -5.17 -5.36 13.05
CA SER A 120 -3.91 -6.00 13.44
C SER A 120 -3.66 -7.17 12.50
N PHE A 121 -2.44 -7.29 11.97
CA PHE A 121 -2.04 -8.47 11.18
C PHE A 121 -1.33 -9.55 12.03
N THR A 122 -1.15 -9.26 13.32
CA THR A 122 -0.55 -10.18 14.29
C THR A 122 -1.62 -10.87 15.13
N ASN A 123 -1.31 -12.11 15.52
CA ASN A 123 -2.06 -12.92 16.47
C ASN A 123 -1.08 -13.70 17.38
N PRO A 124 -0.52 -13.03 18.40
CA PRO A 124 0.49 -13.64 19.28
C PRO A 124 -0.06 -14.85 20.06
N PRO A 125 0.79 -15.85 20.37
CA PRO A 125 2.22 -15.89 20.05
C PRO A 125 2.53 -16.43 18.64
N SER A 126 1.51 -16.92 17.92
CA SER A 126 1.70 -17.66 16.66
C SER A 126 2.09 -16.79 15.47
N VAL A 127 1.56 -15.57 15.37
CA VAL A 127 1.88 -14.61 14.31
C VAL A 127 2.25 -13.31 15.00
N VAL A 128 3.50 -12.88 14.84
CA VAL A 128 4.01 -11.63 15.40
C VAL A 128 4.67 -10.80 14.31
N GLN A 129 4.82 -9.51 14.55
CA GLN A 129 5.56 -8.64 13.66
C GLN A 129 7.02 -9.08 13.59
N GLN A 130 7.62 -8.99 12.40
CA GLN A 130 9.05 -9.24 12.26
C GLN A 130 9.86 -8.17 13.01
N SER A 131 10.92 -8.58 13.70
CA SER A 131 11.77 -7.69 14.51
C SER A 131 13.17 -7.50 13.93
N TRP A 132 13.89 -6.52 14.48
CA TRP A 132 15.31 -6.30 14.19
C TRP A 132 16.17 -7.54 14.54
N VAL A 133 15.74 -8.37 15.49
CA VAL A 133 16.44 -9.61 15.89
C VAL A 133 16.31 -10.67 14.79
N ASP A 134 15.12 -10.79 14.21
CA ASP A 134 14.84 -11.75 13.13
C ASP A 134 15.69 -11.48 11.89
N THR A 135 15.76 -10.20 11.50
CA THR A 135 16.54 -9.74 10.36
C THR A 135 18.03 -9.53 10.70
N ASN A 136 18.39 -9.63 11.98
CA ASN A 136 19.69 -9.25 12.53
C ASN A 136 20.11 -7.85 12.06
N CYS A 137 19.17 -6.89 11.98
CA CYS A 137 19.37 -5.59 11.35
C CYS A 137 18.76 -4.47 12.20
N MET A 138 19.58 -3.50 12.64
CA MET A 138 19.10 -2.42 13.52
C MET A 138 18.64 -1.15 12.78
N ASP A 139 18.71 -1.11 11.45
CA ASP A 139 18.29 0.05 10.65
C ASP A 139 16.83 0.43 10.92
N VAL A 140 15.98 -0.57 11.15
CA VAL A 140 14.61 -0.42 11.61
C VAL A 140 14.44 -1.22 12.89
N ASN A 141 14.20 -0.52 14.00
CA ASN A 141 14.09 -1.13 15.34
C ASN A 141 12.96 -0.46 16.17
N PRO A 142 12.38 -1.18 17.16
CA PRO A 142 12.56 -2.61 17.39
C PRO A 142 11.80 -3.48 16.37
N ASP A 143 10.70 -2.96 15.84
CA ASP A 143 9.85 -3.67 14.89
C ASP A 143 10.19 -3.26 13.47
N VAL A 144 10.32 -4.24 12.57
CA VAL A 144 10.50 -4.00 11.14
C VAL A 144 9.13 -3.64 10.56
N GLY A 145 8.16 -4.55 10.62
CA GLY A 145 6.76 -4.35 10.26
C GLY A 145 6.48 -3.52 9.00
N ILE A 146 5.34 -2.83 8.99
CA ILE A 146 4.95 -1.94 7.88
C ILE A 146 5.78 -0.64 7.93
N VAL A 147 6.67 -0.48 6.95
CA VAL A 147 7.49 0.73 6.78
C VAL A 147 7.19 1.47 5.48
N GLY A 148 7.06 0.73 4.38
CA GLY A 148 6.66 1.31 3.10
C GLY A 148 5.29 1.96 3.18
N THR A 149 5.17 3.14 2.57
CA THR A 149 3.88 3.85 2.52
C THR A 149 2.88 3.05 1.68
N PRO A 150 1.69 2.72 2.24
CA PRO A 150 0.59 2.10 1.50
C PRO A 150 0.13 2.92 0.28
N VAL A 151 -0.74 2.34 -0.56
CA VAL A 151 -1.47 3.07 -1.61
C VAL A 151 -2.94 2.73 -1.56
N ALA A 152 -3.82 3.72 -1.73
CA ALA A 152 -5.26 3.56 -1.68
C ALA A 152 -5.92 3.76 -3.06
N ASP A 153 -6.87 2.89 -3.40
CA ASP A 153 -7.81 3.04 -4.52
C ASP A 153 -9.23 3.17 -3.96
N ARG A 154 -9.82 4.34 -4.11
CA ARG A 154 -11.20 4.59 -3.68
C ARG A 154 -12.24 3.88 -4.51
N ALA A 155 -12.00 3.78 -5.82
CA ALA A 155 -12.93 3.13 -6.71
C ALA A 155 -13.00 1.63 -6.48
N LEU A 156 -11.90 1.02 -6.04
CA LEU A 156 -11.89 -0.37 -5.60
C LEU A 156 -12.25 -0.54 -4.12
N ASP A 157 -12.34 0.55 -3.36
CA ASP A 157 -12.46 0.55 -1.89
C ASP A 157 -11.34 -0.29 -1.27
N ARG A 158 -10.08 0.09 -1.56
CA ARG A 158 -8.88 -0.65 -1.15
C ARG A 158 -7.77 0.24 -0.65
N LEU A 159 -7.08 -0.24 0.36
CA LEU A 159 -5.75 0.16 0.79
C LEU A 159 -4.83 -1.06 0.62
N PHE A 160 -3.82 -0.91 -0.22
CA PHE A 160 -2.81 -1.93 -0.44
C PHE A 160 -1.65 -1.71 0.51
N VAL A 161 -1.18 -2.78 1.15
CA VAL A 161 -0.09 -2.71 2.14
C VAL A 161 0.70 -4.02 2.14
N VAL A 162 2.02 -3.92 2.32
CA VAL A 162 2.88 -5.10 2.50
C VAL A 162 3.21 -5.26 3.98
N VAL A 163 3.01 -6.48 4.48
CA VAL A 163 3.15 -6.80 5.91
C VAL A 163 4.17 -7.94 6.08
N PRO A 164 5.28 -7.70 6.81
CA PRO A 164 6.24 -8.74 7.17
C PRO A 164 5.89 -9.41 8.51
N THR A 165 5.54 -10.71 8.49
CA THR A 165 5.25 -11.47 9.72
C THR A 165 6.28 -12.55 10.00
N ARG A 166 6.50 -12.80 11.29
CA ARG A 166 7.14 -14.00 11.82
C ARG A 166 6.04 -14.93 12.32
N GLU A 167 6.01 -16.14 11.80
CA GLU A 167 4.98 -17.13 12.12
C GLU A 167 5.61 -18.36 12.74
N THR A 168 5.00 -18.87 13.81
CA THR A 168 5.44 -20.09 14.49
C THR A 168 4.32 -21.11 14.47
N SER A 169 4.59 -22.26 13.87
CA SER A 169 3.68 -23.40 13.81
C SER A 169 4.45 -24.69 14.08
N ASN A 170 3.94 -25.53 14.98
CA ASN A 170 4.56 -26.81 15.37
C ASN A 170 6.05 -26.70 15.72
N GLY A 171 6.46 -25.60 16.36
CA GLY A 171 7.85 -25.33 16.74
C GLY A 171 8.77 -24.84 15.61
N ALA A 172 8.29 -24.78 14.37
CA ALA A 172 9.01 -24.18 13.25
C ALA A 172 8.67 -22.69 13.13
N THR A 173 9.68 -21.86 12.89
CA THR A 173 9.52 -20.43 12.59
C THR A 173 9.66 -20.20 11.08
N THR A 174 8.70 -19.51 10.48
CA THR A 174 8.75 -19.04 9.08
C THR A 174 8.57 -17.52 9.04
N TYR A 175 9.03 -16.92 7.94
CA TYR A 175 8.95 -15.47 7.71
C TYR A 175 8.21 -15.23 6.40
N HIS A 176 7.31 -14.26 6.41
CA HIS A 176 6.42 -13.98 5.30
C HIS A 176 6.43 -12.51 4.96
N LEU A 177 6.29 -12.19 3.68
CA LEU A 177 5.98 -10.85 3.19
C LEU A 177 4.69 -10.97 2.42
N ARG A 178 3.59 -10.39 2.91
CA ARG A 178 2.29 -10.52 2.24
C ARG A 178 1.76 -9.18 1.78
N LEU A 179 1.28 -9.13 0.54
CA LEU A 179 0.51 -8.01 0.02
C LEU A 179 -0.95 -8.23 0.40
N HIS A 180 -1.49 -7.28 1.15
CA HIS A 180 -2.89 -7.21 1.52
C HIS A 180 -3.60 -6.13 0.70
N ALA A 181 -4.89 -6.33 0.47
CA ALA A 181 -5.80 -5.34 -0.06
C ALA A 181 -6.98 -5.22 0.90
N VAL A 182 -6.99 -4.15 1.70
CA VAL A 182 -7.94 -3.99 2.81
C VAL A 182 -8.98 -2.93 2.47
N SER A 183 -10.24 -3.11 2.85
CA SER A 183 -11.29 -2.12 2.58
C SER A 183 -11.06 -0.83 3.35
N LEU A 184 -11.24 0.32 2.70
CA LEU A 184 -11.16 1.63 3.35
C LEU A 184 -12.29 1.83 4.36
N LYS A 185 -13.39 1.09 4.21
CA LYS A 185 -14.58 1.22 5.05
C LYS A 185 -14.50 0.51 6.39
N ASN A 186 -13.78 -0.62 6.45
CA ASN A 186 -13.78 -1.47 7.64
C ASN A 186 -12.44 -2.13 7.96
N GLY A 187 -11.41 -1.93 7.13
CA GLY A 187 -10.09 -2.51 7.30
C GLY A 187 -9.99 -4.01 7.03
N ALA A 188 -11.06 -4.73 6.72
CA ALA A 188 -11.01 -6.17 6.40
C ALA A 188 -10.38 -6.43 5.02
N ASP A 189 -9.79 -7.61 4.81
CA ASP A 189 -9.28 -7.99 3.49
C ASP A 189 -10.44 -8.08 2.49
N ALA A 190 -10.34 -7.30 1.41
CA ALA A 190 -11.29 -7.31 0.30
C ALA A 190 -11.08 -8.53 -0.62
N VAL A 191 -9.87 -9.06 -0.66
CA VAL A 191 -9.48 -10.33 -1.29
C VAL A 191 -8.43 -11.03 -0.44
N PRO A 192 -8.26 -12.35 -0.56
CA PRO A 192 -7.21 -13.06 0.16
C PRO A 192 -5.82 -12.44 -0.10
N PRO A 193 -5.01 -12.23 0.94
CA PRO A 193 -3.66 -11.72 0.77
C PRO A 193 -2.77 -12.72 0.03
N VAL A 194 -1.76 -12.21 -0.65
CA VAL A 194 -0.83 -13.02 -1.45
C VAL A 194 0.60 -12.88 -0.94
N GLU A 195 1.37 -13.96 -1.02
CA GLU A 195 2.81 -13.91 -0.76
C GLU A 195 3.52 -13.06 -1.82
N VAL A 196 4.35 -12.13 -1.35
CA VAL A 196 5.22 -11.33 -2.21
C VAL A 196 6.39 -12.23 -2.63
N THR A 197 6.22 -12.89 -3.76
CA THR A 197 7.22 -13.79 -4.34
C THR A 197 7.81 -13.24 -5.63
N GLY A 198 9.07 -13.57 -5.87
CA GLY A 198 9.79 -13.21 -7.08
C GLY A 198 10.90 -14.22 -7.32
N GLN A 199 11.12 -14.58 -8.57
CA GLN A 199 12.09 -15.57 -8.99
C GLN A 199 12.71 -15.19 -10.34
N THR A 200 14.03 -15.27 -10.45
CA THR A 200 14.77 -15.17 -11.71
C THR A 200 16.02 -16.06 -11.59
N GLY A 201 16.09 -17.12 -12.40
CA GLY A 201 17.16 -18.12 -12.26
C GLY A 201 17.14 -18.78 -10.87
N SER A 202 18.26 -18.68 -10.14
CA SER A 202 18.39 -19.13 -8.73
C SER A 202 18.02 -18.07 -7.70
N GLN A 203 17.86 -16.80 -8.10
CA GLN A 203 17.54 -15.71 -7.18
C GLN A 203 16.06 -15.73 -6.83
N ARG A 204 15.76 -15.46 -5.55
CA ARG A 204 14.40 -15.44 -4.98
C ARG A 204 14.24 -14.23 -4.08
N VAL A 205 13.00 -13.75 -3.96
CA VAL A 205 12.63 -12.87 -2.85
C VAL A 205 12.82 -13.63 -1.53
N SER A 206 13.42 -12.96 -0.55
CA SER A 206 13.59 -13.47 0.82
C SER A 206 12.96 -12.51 1.82
N PRO A 207 11.97 -12.94 2.61
CA PRO A 207 11.38 -12.11 3.68
C PRO A 207 12.36 -11.65 4.78
N LEU A 208 13.56 -12.24 4.84
CA LEU A 208 14.62 -11.84 5.78
C LEU A 208 15.62 -10.88 5.15
N ASN A 209 15.97 -11.08 3.88
CA ASN A 209 17.03 -10.32 3.21
C ASN A 209 16.49 -9.20 2.30
N ASN A 210 15.21 -9.24 1.95
CA ASN A 210 14.52 -8.20 1.22
C ASN A 210 13.62 -7.38 2.14
N PHE A 211 13.55 -6.09 1.87
CA PHE A 211 12.80 -5.16 2.69
C PHE A 211 11.95 -4.21 1.84
N GLN A 212 10.68 -4.10 2.19
CA GLN A 212 9.71 -3.22 1.52
C GLN A 212 9.74 -1.85 2.22
N ARG A 213 10.78 -1.05 1.96
CA ARG A 213 10.90 0.31 2.50
C ARG A 213 10.29 1.37 1.60
N ALA A 214 10.43 1.21 0.28
CA ALA A 214 9.81 2.10 -0.69
C ALA A 214 8.29 2.16 -0.48
N GLY A 215 7.62 3.25 -0.83
CA GLY A 215 6.15 3.23 -0.87
C GLY A 215 5.63 2.35 -2.02
N LEU A 216 4.36 1.95 -1.93
CA LEU A 216 3.69 1.25 -3.02
C LEU A 216 3.27 2.23 -4.13
N LEU A 217 3.28 1.75 -5.37
CA LEU A 217 2.73 2.45 -6.53
C LEU A 217 1.50 1.69 -7.02
N GLU A 218 0.43 2.40 -7.31
CA GLU A 218 -0.66 1.86 -8.13
C GLU A 218 -0.71 2.58 -9.47
N ALA A 219 -0.60 1.82 -10.56
CA ALA A 219 -0.69 2.32 -11.92
C ALA A 219 -1.09 1.19 -12.88
N ASN A 220 -1.76 1.54 -13.99
CA ASN A 220 -2.12 0.60 -15.05
C ASN A 220 -2.91 -0.63 -14.55
N GLY A 221 -3.77 -0.45 -13.54
CA GLY A 221 -4.53 -1.54 -12.91
C GLY A 221 -3.68 -2.52 -12.09
N ASN A 222 -2.44 -2.15 -11.75
CA ASN A 222 -1.52 -2.94 -10.95
C ASN A 222 -1.00 -2.16 -9.73
N VAL A 223 -0.71 -2.89 -8.66
CA VAL A 223 0.07 -2.45 -7.52
C VAL A 223 1.50 -2.98 -7.69
N TYR A 224 2.47 -2.07 -7.61
CA TYR A 224 3.89 -2.40 -7.72
C TYR A 224 4.53 -2.38 -6.34
N VAL A 225 5.16 -3.50 -6.00
CA VAL A 225 5.93 -3.71 -4.78
C VAL A 225 7.40 -3.67 -5.13
N ALA A 226 8.09 -2.61 -4.69
CA ALA A 226 9.53 -2.49 -4.78
C ALA A 226 10.18 -3.04 -3.49
N LEU A 227 11.09 -4.01 -3.64
CA LEU A 227 11.83 -4.62 -2.54
C LEU A 227 13.30 -4.29 -2.65
N ALA A 228 13.87 -3.75 -1.57
CA ALA A 228 15.28 -3.44 -1.46
C ALA A 228 16.08 -4.57 -0.79
N SER A 229 17.42 -4.49 -0.79
CA SER A 229 18.24 -5.23 0.17
C SER A 229 17.94 -4.74 1.59
N HIS A 230 17.94 -5.65 2.57
CA HIS A 230 17.84 -5.29 3.98
C HIS A 230 19.22 -5.29 4.62
N CYS A 231 19.62 -4.16 5.21
CA CYS A 231 20.91 -3.99 5.90
C CYS A 231 22.16 -4.26 5.03
N ASP A 232 22.00 -4.35 3.71
CA ASP A 232 23.09 -4.65 2.79
C ASP A 232 23.86 -5.95 3.11
N LYS A 233 23.13 -6.93 3.66
CA LYS A 233 23.65 -8.25 4.03
C LYS A 233 23.39 -9.29 2.95
N GLN A 234 24.00 -10.47 3.12
CA GLN A 234 23.76 -11.63 2.25
C GLN A 234 23.97 -11.28 0.77
N THR A 235 25.05 -10.55 0.48
CA THR A 235 25.35 -9.99 -0.85
C THR A 235 25.36 -11.06 -1.95
N ALA A 236 25.66 -12.32 -1.60
CA ALA A 236 25.64 -13.46 -2.52
C ALA A 236 24.26 -13.84 -3.08
N VAL A 237 23.18 -13.46 -2.40
CA VAL A 237 21.81 -13.92 -2.70
C VAL A 237 20.75 -12.83 -2.64
N THR A 238 21.13 -11.59 -2.31
CA THR A 238 20.17 -10.50 -2.12
C THR A 238 20.17 -9.59 -3.33
N HIS A 239 19.00 -9.30 -3.87
CA HIS A 239 18.82 -8.41 -5.02
C HIS A 239 17.54 -7.59 -4.83
N GLY A 240 17.47 -6.44 -5.51
CA GLY A 240 16.24 -5.66 -5.54
C GLY A 240 15.20 -6.21 -6.51
N TRP A 241 13.92 -6.04 -6.19
CA TRP A 241 12.81 -6.47 -7.04
C TRP A 241 11.82 -5.35 -7.30
N LEU A 242 11.18 -5.37 -8.47
CA LEU A 242 9.93 -4.68 -8.74
C LEU A 242 8.91 -5.71 -9.20
N LEU A 243 7.89 -5.93 -8.37
CA LEU A 243 6.88 -6.96 -8.56
C LEU A 243 5.53 -6.30 -8.80
N GLY A 244 4.83 -6.68 -9.86
CA GLY A 244 3.50 -6.16 -10.19
C GLY A 244 2.41 -7.15 -9.79
N TYR A 245 1.31 -6.64 -9.23
CA TYR A 245 0.13 -7.42 -8.85
C TYR A 245 -1.12 -6.73 -9.35
N ASN A 246 -2.08 -7.46 -9.91
CA ASN A 246 -3.36 -6.91 -10.34
C ASN A 246 -4.10 -6.30 -9.13
N ALA A 247 -4.53 -5.03 -9.22
CA ALA A 247 -5.13 -4.33 -8.07
C ALA A 247 -6.47 -4.94 -7.61
N THR A 248 -7.20 -5.60 -8.51
CA THR A 248 -8.49 -6.24 -8.19
C THR A 248 -8.31 -7.63 -7.56
N THR A 249 -7.39 -8.44 -8.08
CA THR A 249 -7.28 -9.86 -7.71
C THR A 249 -6.04 -10.20 -6.88
N LEU A 250 -5.07 -9.30 -6.81
CA LEU A 250 -3.72 -9.54 -6.31
C LEU A 250 -2.95 -10.65 -7.05
N ALA A 251 -3.42 -11.10 -8.22
CA ALA A 251 -2.66 -12.00 -9.06
C ALA A 251 -1.38 -11.31 -9.54
N GLN A 252 -0.22 -11.97 -9.43
CA GLN A 252 1.04 -11.40 -9.88
C GLN A 252 1.03 -11.21 -11.40
N THR A 253 1.33 -10.00 -11.86
CA THR A 253 1.34 -9.59 -13.28
C THR A 253 2.73 -9.32 -13.81
N GLY A 254 3.70 -9.07 -12.92
CA GLY A 254 5.07 -8.75 -13.30
C GLY A 254 6.08 -9.18 -12.24
N ASN A 255 7.25 -9.56 -12.71
CA ASN A 255 8.37 -9.96 -11.87
C ASN A 255 9.67 -9.48 -12.53
N LEU A 256 10.16 -8.33 -12.07
CA LEU A 256 11.41 -7.75 -12.52
C LEU A 256 12.45 -7.83 -11.39
N LEU A 257 13.53 -8.56 -11.64
CA LEU A 257 14.73 -8.52 -10.83
C LEU A 257 15.58 -7.33 -11.27
N ASN A 258 16.00 -6.50 -10.33
CA ASN A 258 17.04 -5.51 -10.61
C ASN A 258 18.39 -6.22 -10.79
N THR A 259 18.88 -6.24 -12.03
CA THR A 259 20.09 -6.98 -12.44
C THR A 259 21.17 -6.03 -12.96
N THR A 260 21.42 -4.92 -12.24
CA THR A 260 22.35 -3.88 -12.69
C THR A 260 23.78 -4.36 -13.03
N ARG A 261 24.19 -5.62 -12.79
CA ARG A 261 25.14 -6.33 -13.68
C ARG A 261 24.88 -7.85 -13.81
N THR A 262 25.60 -8.45 -14.77
CA THR A 262 25.56 -9.87 -15.19
C THR A 262 26.74 -10.73 -14.70
N ASN A 263 27.72 -10.18 -13.95
CA ASN A 263 28.89 -10.95 -13.53
C ASN A 263 28.61 -11.72 -12.22
N PRO A 264 28.68 -13.06 -12.21
CA PRO A 264 28.41 -13.90 -11.03
C PRO A 264 29.44 -13.78 -9.89
N GLN A 265 30.55 -13.06 -10.09
CA GLN A 265 31.64 -12.96 -9.10
C GLN A 265 31.60 -11.68 -8.23
N ASN A 266 30.77 -10.69 -8.56
CA ASN A 266 30.64 -9.46 -7.77
C ASN A 266 29.19 -9.25 -7.35
N TYR A 267 28.96 -9.60 -6.10
CA TYR A 267 27.71 -9.63 -5.35
C TYR A 267 26.93 -8.31 -5.36
N PHE A 268 25.61 -8.39 -5.50
CA PHE A 268 24.74 -7.24 -5.76
C PHE A 268 23.96 -6.81 -4.52
N LEU A 269 23.86 -5.51 -4.30
CA LEU A 269 22.89 -4.89 -3.39
C LEU A 269 21.99 -3.90 -4.14
N GLY A 270 22.13 -3.87 -5.48
CA GLY A 270 21.39 -3.06 -6.41
C GLY A 270 19.91 -3.20 -6.18
N SER A 271 19.31 -2.19 -5.58
CA SER A 271 17.95 -2.36 -5.11
C SER A 271 17.18 -1.05 -4.94
N PRO A 272 15.84 -1.06 -5.14
CA PRO A 272 14.99 0.11 -5.03
C PRO A 272 14.76 0.51 -3.56
N TRP A 273 15.81 0.99 -2.88
CA TRP A 273 15.69 1.59 -1.53
C TRP A 273 14.87 2.88 -1.54
N MET A 274 15.09 3.70 -2.59
CA MET A 274 14.36 4.93 -2.91
C MET A 274 14.21 5.93 -1.76
N ALA A 275 15.03 5.87 -0.72
CA ALA A 275 14.89 6.69 0.49
C ALA A 275 13.49 6.61 1.16
N GLY A 276 12.67 5.61 0.83
CA GLY A 276 11.27 5.48 1.27
C GLY A 276 10.24 6.01 0.27
N PHE A 277 10.68 6.66 -0.81
CA PHE A 277 9.80 7.06 -1.91
C PHE A 277 9.20 5.84 -2.58
N ALA A 278 7.98 6.01 -3.08
CA ALA A 278 7.36 5.02 -3.97
C ALA A 278 7.88 5.16 -5.41
N PRO A 279 7.90 4.07 -6.20
CA PRO A 279 8.05 4.18 -7.65
C PRO A 279 7.08 5.19 -8.26
N ALA A 280 7.50 5.92 -9.29
CA ALA A 280 6.68 6.89 -10.00
C ALA A 280 6.06 6.27 -11.25
N ALA A 281 4.97 6.85 -11.75
CA ALA A 281 4.40 6.50 -13.04
C ALA A 281 3.92 7.73 -13.82
N ASP A 282 4.09 7.70 -15.14
CA ASP A 282 3.55 8.71 -16.05
C ASP A 282 2.17 8.32 -16.62
N ALA A 283 1.57 9.23 -17.38
CA ALA A 283 0.25 9.02 -17.99
C ALA A 283 0.25 7.97 -19.11
N GLN A 284 1.42 7.61 -19.64
CA GLN A 284 1.60 6.55 -20.64
C GLN A 284 1.72 5.17 -19.98
N GLY A 285 1.80 5.13 -18.65
CA GLY A 285 1.92 3.91 -17.87
C GLY A 285 3.35 3.43 -17.71
N ASN A 286 4.37 4.24 -18.03
CA ASN A 286 5.75 3.87 -17.71
C ASN A 286 5.97 3.98 -16.20
N VAL A 287 6.67 3.00 -15.63
CA VAL A 287 7.02 2.96 -14.21
C VAL A 287 8.49 3.30 -14.05
N TYR A 288 8.78 4.28 -13.19
CA TYR A 288 10.12 4.78 -12.92
C TYR A 288 10.50 4.51 -11.47
N PHE A 289 11.70 4.00 -11.27
CA PHE A 289 12.27 3.81 -9.94
C PHE A 289 13.77 3.93 -10.04
N VAL A 290 14.40 4.30 -8.92
CA VAL A 290 15.85 4.41 -8.83
C VAL A 290 16.38 3.33 -7.91
N THR A 291 17.52 2.77 -8.27
CA THR A 291 18.18 1.73 -7.49
C THR A 291 19.39 2.35 -6.80
N GLY A 292 19.57 2.05 -5.53
CA GLY A 292 20.81 2.32 -4.80
C GLY A 292 21.72 1.10 -4.83
N ASN A 293 22.96 1.29 -4.40
CA ASN A 293 24.02 0.29 -4.29
C ASN A 293 24.38 -0.39 -5.62
N GLY A 294 25.65 -0.38 -5.96
CA GLY A 294 26.12 -0.96 -7.21
C GLY A 294 27.40 -0.29 -7.64
N PRO A 295 28.22 -0.96 -8.45
CA PRO A 295 29.41 -0.34 -8.99
C PRO A 295 29.01 0.83 -9.89
N PHE A 296 29.57 2.01 -9.61
CA PHE A 296 29.47 3.15 -10.50
C PHE A 296 30.05 2.79 -11.87
N ASN A 297 29.24 2.88 -12.94
CA ASN A 297 29.71 2.69 -14.31
C ASN A 297 29.64 3.97 -15.17
N GLY A 298 29.18 5.10 -14.61
CA GLY A 298 29.27 6.43 -15.23
C GLY A 298 28.72 6.56 -16.65
N ALA A 299 27.84 5.64 -17.07
CA ALA A 299 27.31 5.52 -18.43
C ALA A 299 25.79 5.73 -18.42
#